data_AF-A0A1G9BWD7-F1
#
_entry.id   AF-A0A1G9BWD7-F1
#
_cell.length_a   1.000
_cell.length_b   1.000
_cell.length_c   1.000
_cell.angle_alpha   90.00
_cell.angle_beta   90.00
_cell.angle_gamma   90.00
#
_symmetry.space_group_name_H-M   'P 1'
#
loop_
_entity.id
_entity.type
_entity.pdbx_description
1 polymer ?
#
loop_
_entity_poly.entity_id
_entity_poly.type
_entity_poly.pdbx_seq_one_letter_code
_entity_poly.pdbx_strand_id
1 'polypeptide(L)'
;MMVSVLAAVLEFQRDMISENTREGVAAAEAAGKTLGRPAALDPSTATAIVAAYRQGTAVKALARQHRVAPKTIRRVLDAAGARYLSGPLDMPPIRPGELDDVLAPQVDVVLDVPGRLADLLRIAGDEVVRLALVSGRNIRRGPGYSVRIVAPLALHRAMLEQSAAAADSAGPAERKAHRVYTARVAAVEATQPHMP
;
A
#
# COMPACT_ATOMS: atom_id res chain seq x y z
N MET A 1 -2.08 -0.20 -44.85
CA MET A 1 -1.00 0.80 -45.04
C MET A 1 -1.40 2.20 -44.56
N MET A 2 -2.52 2.77 -45.00
CA MET A 2 -2.93 4.11 -44.50
C MET A 2 -3.29 4.16 -43.00
N VAL A 3 -3.98 3.13 -42.50
CA VAL A 3 -4.40 3.08 -41.09
C VAL A 3 -3.20 2.99 -40.12
N SER A 4 -2.15 2.26 -40.49
CA SER A 4 -0.94 2.10 -39.66
C SER A 4 -0.11 3.39 -39.59
N VAL A 5 -0.04 4.14 -40.69
CA VAL A 5 0.63 5.46 -40.70
C VAL A 5 -0.14 6.45 -39.81
N LEU A 6 -1.48 6.46 -39.90
CA LEU A 6 -2.30 7.33 -39.08
C LEU A 6 -2.19 6.97 -37.58
N ALA A 7 -2.15 5.67 -37.24
CA ALA A 7 -1.94 5.22 -35.88
C ALA A 7 -0.59 5.69 -35.31
N ALA A 8 0.50 5.54 -36.08
CA ALA A 8 1.83 5.98 -35.67
C ALA A 8 1.89 7.50 -35.44
N VAL A 9 1.21 8.29 -36.27
CA VAL A 9 1.13 9.76 -36.10
C VAL A 9 0.33 10.13 -34.84
N LEU A 10 -0.74 9.41 -34.53
CA LEU A 10 -1.53 9.66 -33.32
C LEU A 10 -0.79 9.28 -32.04
N GLU A 11 -0.01 8.19 -32.07
CA GLU A 11 0.88 7.81 -30.97
C GLU A 11 1.93 8.89 -30.72
N PHE A 12 2.59 9.38 -31.78
CA PHE A 12 3.54 10.50 -31.69
C PHE A 12 2.91 11.77 -31.09
N GLN A 13 1.71 12.15 -31.55
CA GLN A 13 1.02 13.32 -31.00
C GLN A 13 0.68 13.16 -29.52
N ARG A 14 0.25 11.96 -29.11
CA ARG A 14 -0.04 11.66 -27.70
C ARG A 14 1.23 11.79 -26.84
N ASP A 15 2.34 11.27 -27.33
CA ASP A 15 3.62 11.35 -26.63
C ASP A 15 4.09 12.80 -26.49
N MET A 16 3.94 13.60 -27.55
CA MET A 16 4.24 15.04 -27.53
C MET A 16 3.38 15.81 -26.50
N ILE A 17 2.07 15.55 -26.45
CA ILE A 17 1.18 16.16 -25.43
C ILE A 17 1.60 15.77 -24.02
N SER A 18 1.95 14.49 -23.84
CA SER A 18 2.43 13.99 -22.54
C SER A 18 3.73 14.67 -22.12
N GLU A 19 4.65 14.87 -23.06
CA GLU A 19 5.94 15.48 -22.77
C GLU A 19 5.81 16.96 -22.40
N ASN A 20 5.06 17.73 -23.19
CA ASN A 20 4.77 19.13 -22.88
C ASN A 20 4.10 19.30 -21.50
N THR A 21 3.26 18.34 -21.11
CA THR A 21 2.63 18.35 -19.77
C THR A 21 3.66 18.13 -18.67
N ARG A 22 4.60 17.19 -18.86
CA ARG A 22 5.68 16.94 -17.89
C ARG A 22 6.59 18.14 -17.76
N GLU A 23 6.98 18.75 -18.87
CA GLU A 23 7.80 19.97 -18.88
C GLU A 23 7.09 21.12 -18.14
N GLY A 24 5.78 21.30 -18.39
CA GLY A 24 4.98 22.31 -17.69
C GLY A 24 4.85 22.06 -16.18
N VAL A 25 4.68 20.80 -15.78
CA VAL A 25 4.68 20.39 -14.36
C VAL A 25 6.04 20.65 -13.72
N ALA A 26 7.13 20.24 -14.36
CA ALA A 26 8.49 20.46 -13.87
C ALA A 26 8.81 21.96 -13.73
N ALA A 27 8.38 22.79 -14.69
CA ALA A 27 8.52 24.25 -14.60
C ALA A 27 7.70 24.84 -13.44
N ALA A 28 6.50 24.32 -13.18
CA ALA A 28 5.68 24.75 -12.05
C ALA A 28 6.28 24.35 -10.69
N GLU A 29 6.85 23.13 -10.60
CA GLU A 29 7.58 22.66 -9.42
C GLU A 29 8.85 23.49 -9.18
N ALA A 30 9.62 23.80 -10.22
CA ALA A 30 10.80 24.66 -10.14
C ALA A 30 10.44 26.09 -9.70
N ALA A 31 9.27 26.59 -10.08
CA ALA A 31 8.72 27.86 -9.60
C ALA A 31 8.13 27.79 -8.18
N GLY A 32 8.20 26.62 -7.51
CA GLY A 32 7.71 26.43 -6.15
C GLY A 32 6.19 26.40 -6.02
N LYS A 33 5.44 26.24 -7.13
CA LYS A 33 3.98 26.17 -7.09
C LYS A 33 3.54 24.84 -6.51
N THR A 34 2.65 24.87 -5.51
CA THR A 34 2.04 23.65 -4.99
C THR A 34 1.01 23.11 -5.98
N LEU A 35 1.29 21.94 -6.55
CA LEU A 35 0.39 21.25 -7.47
C LEU A 35 -0.66 20.43 -6.71
N GLY A 36 -1.86 20.32 -7.29
CA GLY A 36 -2.95 19.49 -6.78
C GLY A 36 -3.96 20.23 -5.91
N ARG A 37 -4.69 19.47 -5.08
CA ARG A 37 -5.78 20.01 -4.25
C ARG A 37 -5.20 20.79 -3.07
N PRO A 38 -5.66 22.03 -2.80
CA PRO A 38 -5.19 22.81 -1.66
C PRO A 38 -5.40 22.08 -0.33
N ALA A 39 -4.52 22.33 0.63
CA ALA A 39 -4.65 21.80 1.97
C ALA A 39 -5.97 22.28 2.58
N ALA A 40 -6.71 21.35 3.21
CA ALA A 40 -8.01 21.66 3.84
C ALA A 40 -7.89 22.49 5.13
N LEU A 41 -6.66 22.72 5.61
CA LEU A 41 -6.35 23.44 6.83
C LEU A 41 -5.22 24.42 6.53
N ASP A 42 -5.33 25.61 7.10
CA ASP A 42 -4.28 26.62 7.05
C ASP A 42 -3.04 26.16 7.85
N PRO A 43 -1.80 26.48 7.42
CA PRO A 43 -0.60 26.08 8.15
C PRO A 43 -0.57 26.55 9.61
N SER A 44 -1.11 27.75 9.91
CA SER A 44 -1.20 28.24 11.29
C SER A 44 -2.10 27.35 12.17
N THR A 45 -3.20 26.89 11.58
CA THR A 45 -4.17 26.01 12.23
C THR A 45 -3.57 24.62 12.46
N ALA A 46 -2.78 24.13 11.51
CA ALA A 46 -2.07 22.85 11.66
C ALA A 46 -1.11 22.88 12.86
N THR A 47 -0.34 23.96 13.04
CA THR A 47 0.55 24.14 14.19
C THR A 47 -0.22 24.18 15.51
N ALA A 48 -1.35 24.90 15.56
CA ALA A 48 -2.21 24.95 16.73
C ALA A 48 -2.78 23.56 17.10
N ILE A 49 -3.20 22.78 16.10
CA ILE A 49 -3.68 21.40 16.28
C ILE A 49 -2.58 20.51 16.89
N VAL A 50 -1.34 20.62 16.41
CA VAL A 50 -0.20 19.85 16.93
C VAL A 50 0.11 20.24 18.37
N ALA A 51 0.12 21.55 18.68
CA ALA A 51 0.35 22.04 20.03
C ALA A 51 -0.74 21.55 21.00
N ALA A 52 -2.01 21.68 20.62
CA ALA A 52 -3.13 21.22 21.44
C ALA A 52 -3.14 19.69 21.63
N TYR A 53 -2.70 18.93 20.63
CA TYR A 53 -2.52 17.48 20.76
C TYR A 53 -1.40 17.13 21.74
N ARG A 54 -0.25 17.83 21.70
CA ARG A 54 0.85 17.64 22.66
C ARG A 54 0.46 17.99 24.10
N GLN A 55 -0.52 18.88 24.28
CA GLN A 55 -1.12 19.20 25.59
C GLN A 55 -2.13 18.13 26.07
N GLY A 56 -2.34 17.04 25.33
CA GLY A 56 -3.22 15.93 25.71
C GLY A 56 -4.64 16.02 25.16
N THR A 57 -4.94 16.96 24.25
CA THR A 57 -6.29 17.09 23.67
C THR A 57 -6.59 15.94 22.72
N ALA A 58 -7.73 15.26 22.93
CA ALA A 58 -8.14 14.14 22.09
C ALA A 58 -8.43 14.57 20.63
N VAL A 59 -8.04 13.70 19.68
CA VAL A 59 -8.25 13.90 18.23
C VAL A 59 -9.71 14.19 17.86
N LYS A 60 -10.67 13.56 18.54
CA LYS A 60 -12.12 13.79 18.28
C LYS A 60 -12.56 15.19 18.71
N ALA A 61 -11.98 15.74 19.78
CA ALA A 61 -12.29 17.09 20.25
C ALA A 61 -11.74 18.13 19.25
N LEU A 62 -10.48 17.97 18.82
CA LEU A 62 -9.85 18.81 17.80
C LEU A 62 -10.62 18.78 16.47
N ALA A 63 -11.09 17.61 16.05
CA ALA A 63 -11.90 17.46 14.85
C ALA A 63 -13.21 18.27 14.90
N ARG A 64 -13.89 18.25 16.06
CA ARG A 64 -15.13 19.03 16.27
C ARG A 64 -14.85 20.53 16.30
N GLN A 65 -13.80 20.95 17.01
CA GLN A 65 -13.41 22.36 17.12
C GLN A 65 -13.09 22.97 15.76
N HIS A 66 -12.36 22.24 14.91
CA HIS A 66 -11.96 22.71 13.58
C HIS A 66 -12.95 22.34 12.47
N ARG A 67 -14.11 21.72 12.80
CA ARG A 67 -15.14 21.26 11.84
C ARG A 67 -14.57 20.40 10.69
N VAL A 68 -13.55 19.60 10.99
CA VAL A 68 -12.92 18.69 10.02
C VAL A 68 -13.10 17.24 10.44
N ALA A 69 -12.99 16.32 9.47
CA ALA A 69 -13.01 14.90 9.78
C ALA A 69 -11.82 14.52 10.69
N PRO A 70 -12.00 13.57 11.64
CA PRO A 70 -10.89 13.06 12.47
C PRO A 70 -9.70 12.52 11.66
N LYS A 71 -9.95 12.04 10.43
CA LYS A 71 -8.92 11.61 9.48
C LYS A 71 -8.00 12.76 9.07
N THR A 72 -8.54 13.97 8.89
CA THR A 72 -7.77 15.16 8.53
C THR A 72 -6.82 15.56 9.66
N ILE A 73 -7.31 15.59 10.91
CA ILE A 73 -6.49 15.83 12.11
C ILE A 73 -5.37 14.79 12.20
N ARG A 74 -5.72 13.51 12.09
CA ARG A 74 -4.75 12.40 12.09
C ARG A 74 -3.65 12.56 11.05
N ARG A 75 -3.99 12.98 9.83
CA ARG A 75 -3.01 13.23 8.76
C ARG A 75 -2.08 14.39 9.07
N VAL A 76 -2.60 15.47 9.67
CA VAL A 76 -1.78 16.61 10.11
C VAL A 76 -0.82 16.19 11.22
N LEU A 77 -1.29 15.41 12.20
CA LEU A 77 -0.45 14.95 13.29
C LEU A 77 0.62 13.94 12.84
N ASP A 78 0.36 13.13 11.81
CA ASP A 78 1.37 12.24 11.20
C ASP A 78 2.43 13.02 10.46
N ALA A 79 2.02 13.99 9.63
CA ALA A 79 2.95 14.86 8.92
C ALA A 79 3.85 15.65 9.89
N ALA A 80 3.37 15.94 11.10
CA ALA A 80 4.12 16.60 12.16
C ALA A 80 4.87 15.65 13.11
N GLY A 81 4.81 14.33 12.91
CA GLY A 81 5.43 13.32 13.78
C GLY A 81 4.87 13.28 15.21
N ALA A 82 3.78 14.00 15.51
CA ALA A 82 3.25 14.17 16.85
C ALA A 82 2.59 12.90 17.41
N ARG A 83 2.10 12.02 16.54
CA ARG A 83 1.59 10.69 16.93
C ARG A 83 2.69 9.65 17.14
N TYR A 84 3.95 9.96 16.81
CA TYR A 84 5.07 9.04 16.94
C TYR A 84 5.79 9.13 18.30
N LEU A 85 5.19 9.76 19.32
CA LEU A 85 5.68 9.67 20.69
C LEU A 85 5.24 8.35 21.33
N SER A 86 5.88 7.29 20.88
CA SER A 86 6.30 6.14 21.65
C SER A 86 7.67 5.77 21.11
N GLY A 87 8.73 6.34 21.71
CA GLY A 87 10.05 5.74 21.59
C GLY A 87 10.00 4.35 22.25
N PRO A 88 10.84 3.37 21.86
CA PRO A 88 10.68 1.96 22.24
C PRO A 88 10.94 1.57 23.72
N LEU A 89 10.91 2.46 24.73
CA LEU A 89 11.56 2.18 26.02
C LEU A 89 10.81 2.52 27.32
N ASP A 90 9.48 2.51 27.34
CA ASP A 90 8.71 2.48 28.62
C ASP A 90 7.86 1.20 28.77
N MET A 91 8.47 0.05 28.47
CA MET A 91 8.03 -1.23 29.02
C MET A 91 9.03 -1.63 30.12
N PRO A 92 8.59 -2.10 31.30
CA PRO A 92 9.50 -2.71 32.26
C PRO A 92 10.23 -3.87 31.57
N PRO A 93 11.50 -4.15 31.92
CA PRO A 93 12.29 -5.14 31.21
C PRO A 93 11.63 -6.51 31.40
N ILE A 94 11.05 -7.03 30.32
CA ILE A 94 10.68 -8.43 30.22
C ILE A 94 11.99 -9.20 30.35
N ARG A 95 12.12 -10.01 31.41
CA ARG A 95 13.32 -10.83 31.60
C ARG A 95 13.44 -11.78 30.41
N PRO A 96 14.58 -11.82 29.71
CA PRO A 96 14.78 -12.81 28.66
C PRO A 96 14.93 -14.18 29.34
N GLY A 97 14.02 -15.11 29.05
CA GLY A 97 14.16 -16.51 29.47
C GLY A 97 12.88 -17.30 29.78
N GLU A 98 11.68 -16.72 29.76
CA GLU A 98 10.46 -17.49 29.99
C GLU A 98 9.50 -17.37 28.81
N LEU A 99 9.54 -18.42 27.96
CA LEU A 99 8.66 -18.78 26.85
C LEU A 99 9.19 -18.46 25.43
N ASP A 100 10.39 -18.95 25.15
CA ASP A 100 10.98 -19.07 23.82
C ASP A 100 10.30 -20.09 22.88
N ASP A 101 9.07 -20.58 23.10
CA ASP A 101 8.58 -21.72 22.29
C ASP A 101 7.10 -21.79 21.87
N VAL A 102 6.26 -20.77 22.08
CA VAL A 102 4.88 -20.83 21.53
C VAL A 102 4.38 -19.46 21.08
N LEU A 103 4.26 -19.31 19.75
CA LEU A 103 3.44 -18.30 19.07
C LEU A 103 4.04 -16.88 18.94
N ALA A 104 5.05 -16.75 18.08
CA ALA A 104 5.41 -15.46 17.49
C ALA A 104 4.15 -14.76 16.92
N PRO A 105 3.88 -13.48 17.24
CA PRO A 105 2.73 -12.76 16.68
C PRO A 105 2.91 -12.65 15.17
N GLN A 106 2.05 -13.35 14.43
CA GLN A 106 2.01 -13.28 12.97
C GLN A 106 1.58 -11.87 12.58
N VAL A 107 2.53 -11.04 12.15
CA VAL A 107 2.22 -9.69 11.66
C VAL A 107 1.43 -9.84 10.36
N ASP A 108 0.13 -9.58 10.44
CA ASP A 108 -0.76 -9.58 9.28
C ASP A 108 -0.39 -8.42 8.35
N VAL A 109 -0.12 -8.76 7.08
CA VAL A 109 0.23 -7.82 6.03
C VAL A 109 -0.94 -7.68 5.07
N VAL A 110 -1.19 -6.44 4.62
CA VAL A 110 -2.17 -6.17 3.58
C VAL A 110 -1.50 -6.20 2.20
N LEU A 111 -1.81 -7.21 1.39
CA LEU A 111 -1.27 -7.38 0.05
C LEU A 111 -2.39 -7.59 -0.98
N ASP A 112 -2.21 -6.98 -2.17
CA ASP A 112 -3.11 -7.16 -3.30
C ASP A 112 -2.58 -8.32 -4.17
N VAL A 113 -3.34 -9.41 -4.26
CA VAL A 113 -3.09 -10.56 -5.15
C VAL A 113 -3.66 -10.25 -6.54
N PRO A 114 -2.88 -10.37 -7.64
CA PRO A 114 -3.40 -10.18 -8.99
C PRO A 114 -4.50 -11.20 -9.34
N GLY A 115 -5.54 -10.78 -10.07
CA GLY A 115 -6.72 -11.61 -10.36
C GLY A 115 -6.40 -12.93 -11.05
N ARG A 116 -5.47 -12.94 -12.02
CA ARG A 116 -5.02 -14.18 -12.68
C ARG A 116 -4.36 -15.18 -11.74
N LEU A 117 -3.61 -14.67 -10.75
CA LEU A 117 -3.01 -15.50 -9.72
C LEU A 117 -4.07 -16.02 -8.74
N ALA A 118 -5.02 -15.17 -8.37
CA ALA A 118 -6.15 -15.54 -7.53
C ALA A 118 -7.04 -16.60 -8.19
N ASP A 119 -7.30 -16.50 -9.49
CA ASP A 119 -8.07 -17.48 -10.25
C ASP A 119 -7.37 -18.85 -10.24
N LEU A 120 -6.05 -18.85 -10.48
CA LEU A 120 -5.23 -20.05 -10.45
C LEU A 120 -5.18 -20.67 -9.05
N LEU A 121 -4.99 -19.87 -8.01
CA LEU A 121 -4.94 -20.34 -6.62
C LEU A 121 -6.30 -20.81 -6.09
N ARG A 122 -7.42 -20.36 -6.66
CA ARG A 122 -8.74 -20.93 -6.35
C ARG A 122 -8.90 -22.37 -6.83
N ILE A 123 -8.20 -22.73 -7.92
CA ILE A 123 -8.26 -24.06 -8.52
C ILE A 123 -7.19 -24.97 -7.90
N ALA A 124 -5.96 -24.49 -7.78
CA ALA A 124 -4.80 -25.29 -7.42
C ALA A 124 -4.31 -25.11 -5.96
N GLY A 125 -4.74 -24.05 -5.27
CA GLY A 125 -4.26 -23.73 -3.93
C GLY A 125 -4.96 -24.53 -2.83
N ASP A 126 -4.32 -24.64 -1.67
CA ASP A 126 -4.84 -25.34 -0.50
C ASP A 126 -6.05 -24.65 0.13
N GLU A 127 -6.75 -25.36 1.02
CA GLU A 127 -7.97 -24.86 1.67
C GLU A 127 -7.77 -23.51 2.39
N VAL A 128 -6.63 -23.35 3.07
CA VAL A 128 -6.30 -22.10 3.78
C VAL A 128 -6.14 -20.93 2.80
N VAL A 129 -5.50 -21.17 1.64
CA VAL A 129 -5.32 -20.17 0.59
C VAL A 129 -6.64 -19.81 -0.06
N ARG A 130 -7.49 -20.80 -0.35
CA ARG A 130 -8.83 -20.58 -0.89
C ARG A 130 -9.68 -19.76 0.07
N LEU A 131 -9.66 -20.07 1.36
CA LEU A 131 -10.41 -19.34 2.38
C LEU A 131 -9.96 -17.87 2.48
N ALA A 132 -8.65 -17.62 2.43
CA ALA A 132 -8.10 -16.26 2.41
C ALA A 132 -8.49 -15.46 1.15
N LEU A 133 -8.62 -16.12 -0.01
CA LEU A 133 -9.07 -15.49 -1.25
C LEU A 133 -10.57 -15.18 -1.26
N VAL A 134 -11.37 -15.95 -0.51
CA VAL A 134 -12.82 -15.75 -0.33
C VAL A 134 -13.08 -14.64 0.70
N SER A 135 -12.31 -14.60 1.78
CA SER A 135 -12.40 -13.53 2.79
C SER A 135 -11.82 -12.19 2.30
N GLY A 136 -10.92 -12.25 1.32
CA GLY A 136 -10.31 -11.08 0.68
C GLY A 136 -11.30 -10.20 -0.10
N ARG A 137 -10.98 -8.91 -0.22
CA ARG A 137 -11.82 -7.93 -0.91
C ARG A 137 -11.41 -7.79 -2.37
N ASN A 138 -12.33 -8.08 -3.30
CA ASN A 138 -12.13 -7.83 -4.72
C ASN A 138 -12.11 -6.32 -5.05
N ILE A 139 -11.07 -5.88 -5.76
CA ILE A 139 -10.89 -4.50 -6.23
C ILE A 139 -10.79 -4.54 -7.76
N ARG A 140 -11.69 -3.83 -8.45
CA ARG A 140 -11.65 -3.67 -9.92
C ARG A 140 -10.42 -2.85 -10.33
N ARG A 141 -9.68 -3.32 -11.32
CA ARG A 141 -8.48 -2.67 -11.89
C ARG A 141 -8.53 -2.78 -13.42
N GLY A 142 -9.20 -1.84 -14.07
CA GLY A 142 -9.38 -1.85 -15.53
C GLY A 142 -10.14 -3.11 -16.00
N PRO A 143 -9.70 -3.80 -17.07
CA PRO A 143 -10.31 -5.07 -17.51
C PRO A 143 -10.04 -6.24 -16.54
N GLY A 144 -9.23 -6.05 -15.51
CA GLY A 144 -8.89 -7.07 -14.52
C GLY A 144 -9.36 -6.73 -13.10
N TYR A 145 -8.94 -7.55 -12.15
CA TYR A 145 -9.20 -7.34 -10.74
C TYR A 145 -8.00 -7.76 -9.89
N SER A 146 -7.99 -7.34 -8.63
CA SER A 146 -7.05 -7.80 -7.61
C SER A 146 -7.80 -8.14 -6.32
N VAL A 147 -7.36 -9.15 -5.60
CA VAL A 147 -7.91 -9.52 -4.29
C VAL A 147 -7.03 -8.91 -3.21
N ARG A 148 -7.57 -8.00 -2.42
CA ARG A 148 -6.89 -7.49 -1.22
C ARG A 148 -7.06 -8.48 -0.10
N ILE A 149 -5.95 -9.03 0.39
CA ILE A 149 -5.92 -10.00 1.47
C ILE A 149 -5.16 -9.38 2.64
N VAL A 150 -5.67 -9.60 3.85
CA VAL A 150 -4.99 -9.32 5.11
C VAL A 150 -4.63 -10.67 5.70
N ALA A 151 -3.36 -11.03 5.67
CA ALA A 151 -2.91 -12.33 6.13
C ALA A 151 -1.45 -12.31 6.60
N PRO A 152 -1.02 -13.32 7.37
CA PRO A 152 0.37 -13.51 7.74
C PRO A 152 1.27 -13.61 6.51
N LEU A 153 2.48 -13.07 6.61
CA LEU A 153 3.49 -13.17 5.55
C LEU A 153 3.78 -14.64 5.14
N ALA A 154 3.72 -15.57 6.11
CA ALA A 154 3.84 -17.01 5.85
C ALA A 154 2.78 -17.53 4.87
N LEU A 155 1.53 -17.04 4.97
CA LEU A 155 0.48 -17.42 4.03
C LEU A 155 0.73 -16.83 2.65
N HIS A 156 1.25 -15.61 2.57
CA HIS A 156 1.64 -15.00 1.29
C HIS A 156 2.78 -15.77 0.59
N ARG A 157 3.73 -16.32 1.36
CA ARG A 157 4.79 -17.22 0.84
C ARG A 157 4.22 -18.55 0.35
N ALA A 158 3.34 -19.18 1.13
CA ALA A 158 2.66 -20.41 0.72
C ALA A 158 1.87 -20.23 -0.59
N MET A 159 1.19 -19.09 -0.76
CA MET A 159 0.53 -18.73 -2.02
C MET A 159 1.52 -18.63 -3.21
N LEU A 160 2.73 -18.12 -2.99
CA LEU A 160 3.76 -18.05 -4.03
C LEU A 160 4.26 -19.44 -4.42
N GLU A 161 4.58 -20.29 -3.46
CA GLU A 161 5.04 -21.67 -3.69
C GLU A 161 3.99 -22.50 -4.45
N GLN A 162 2.73 -22.45 -4.01
CA GLN A 162 1.62 -23.15 -4.68
C GLN A 162 1.36 -22.60 -6.08
N SER A 163 1.51 -21.29 -6.26
CA SER A 163 1.38 -20.71 -7.60
C SER A 163 2.55 -21.03 -8.51
N ALA A 164 3.77 -21.25 -7.99
CA ALA A 164 4.92 -21.67 -8.77
C ALA A 164 4.74 -23.11 -9.27
N ALA A 165 4.30 -24.01 -8.38
CA ALA A 165 3.97 -25.39 -8.75
C ALA A 165 2.88 -25.48 -9.83
N ALA A 166 1.90 -24.57 -9.79
CA ALA A 166 0.86 -24.49 -10.82
C ALA A 166 1.30 -23.70 -12.08
N ALA A 167 2.29 -22.79 -11.96
CA ALA A 167 2.75 -21.94 -13.05
C ALA A 167 3.52 -22.69 -14.15
N ASP A 168 4.11 -23.84 -13.85
CA ASP A 168 4.77 -24.71 -14.84
C ASP A 168 3.80 -25.20 -15.93
N SER A 169 2.50 -25.24 -15.61
CA SER A 169 1.41 -25.57 -16.55
C SER A 169 0.68 -24.34 -17.10
N ALA A 170 1.07 -23.11 -16.70
CA ALA A 170 0.27 -21.91 -16.89
C ALA A 170 0.74 -20.99 -18.05
N GLY A 171 -0.20 -20.19 -18.55
CA GLY A 171 0.03 -19.27 -19.65
C GLY A 171 0.93 -18.05 -19.33
N PRO A 172 1.24 -17.21 -20.34
CA PRO A 172 2.07 -16.02 -20.15
C PRO A 172 1.50 -14.98 -19.16
N ALA A 173 0.18 -14.91 -19.02
CA ALA A 173 -0.51 -13.96 -18.15
C ALA A 173 -0.36 -14.35 -16.67
N GLU A 174 -0.41 -15.64 -16.37
CA GLU A 174 -0.26 -16.24 -15.06
C GLU A 174 1.19 -16.08 -14.57
N ARG A 175 2.17 -16.32 -15.45
CA ARG A 175 3.59 -16.05 -15.15
C ARG A 175 3.86 -14.57 -14.83
N LYS A 176 3.22 -13.65 -15.56
CA LYS A 176 3.30 -12.21 -15.24
C LYS A 176 2.66 -11.89 -13.88
N ALA A 177 1.51 -12.49 -13.58
CA ALA A 177 0.81 -12.29 -12.32
C ALA A 177 1.62 -12.81 -11.11
N HIS A 178 2.24 -13.99 -11.26
CA HIS A 178 3.17 -14.55 -10.27
C HIS A 178 4.31 -13.57 -10.00
N ARG A 179 5.06 -13.14 -11.03
CA ARG A 179 6.18 -12.17 -10.88
C ARG A 179 5.79 -10.89 -10.16
N VAL A 180 4.62 -10.33 -10.51
CA VAL A 180 4.11 -9.10 -9.86
C VAL A 180 3.84 -9.34 -8.38
N TYR A 181 3.30 -10.49 -8.02
CA TYR A 181 3.03 -10.82 -6.64
C TYR A 181 4.31 -11.14 -5.85
N THR A 182 5.28 -11.84 -6.45
CA THR A 182 6.61 -12.08 -5.87
C THR A 182 7.29 -10.77 -5.51
N ALA A 183 7.30 -9.80 -6.42
CA ALA A 183 7.90 -8.49 -6.17
C ALA A 183 7.22 -7.73 -5.00
N ARG A 184 5.90 -7.90 -4.83
CA ARG A 184 5.16 -7.27 -3.72
C ARG A 184 5.49 -7.92 -2.38
N VAL A 185 5.59 -9.25 -2.33
CA VAL A 185 5.97 -9.97 -1.11
C VAL A 185 7.41 -9.64 -0.71
N ALA A 186 8.34 -9.64 -1.67
CA ALA A 186 9.74 -9.28 -1.43
C ALA A 186 9.91 -7.83 -0.92
N ALA A 187 9.11 -6.89 -1.42
CA ALA A 187 9.14 -5.50 -0.93
C ALA A 187 8.67 -5.38 0.53
N VAL A 188 7.68 -6.17 0.94
CA VAL A 188 7.23 -6.24 2.33
C VAL A 188 8.28 -6.90 3.22
N GLU A 189 8.89 -7.99 2.76
CA GLU A 189 9.97 -8.68 3.46
C GLU A 189 11.16 -7.77 3.74
N ALA A 190 11.60 -7.01 2.74
CA ALA A 190 12.68 -6.05 2.88
C ALA A 190 12.35 -4.89 3.86
N THR A 191 11.07 -4.66 4.12
CA THR A 191 10.59 -3.60 5.03
C THR A 191 10.38 -4.13 6.46
N GLN A 192 10.37 -5.45 6.68
CA GLN A 192 10.33 -6.03 8.02
C GLN A 192 11.76 -6.12 8.58
N PRO A 193 12.11 -5.39 9.66
CA PRO A 193 13.44 -5.49 10.25
C PRO A 193 13.60 -6.87 10.90
N HIS A 194 14.49 -7.69 10.33
CA HIS A 194 14.96 -8.93 10.92
C HIS A 194 15.82 -8.60 12.14
N MET A 195 15.30 -8.89 13.34
CA MET A 195 16.16 -8.95 14.54
C MET A 195 16.85 -10.32 14.54
N PRO A 196 18.19 -10.36 14.66
CA PRO A 196 18.99 -11.60 14.70
C PRO A 196 18.78 -12.40 15.99
#